data_AF-K5WCS0-F1
#
_entry.id   AF-K5WCS0-F1
#
_cell.length_a   1.000
_cell.length_b   1.000
_cell.length_c   1.000
_cell.angle_alpha   90.00
_cell.angle_beta   90.00
_cell.angle_gamma   90.00
#
_symmetry.space_group_name_H-M   'P 1'
#
loop_
_entity.id
_entity.type
_entity.pdbx_description
1 polymer ?
#
loop_
_entity_poly.entity_id
_entity_poly.type
_entity_poly.pdbx_seq_one_letter_code
_entity_poly.pdbx_strand_id
1 'polypeptide(L)'
;MAHSGEPWYLTIVRMQGIPFARQDKSWRPRVTVSVVGMAHSHSTDLGCDGQNPNLKLPLVLYDVDRHSKLDIKVWHHARTKKKGRKPHLIGSAYVTLCELSRMQKHSEADVGISLRCPPPQKRNPSIKARQANSATLIARLRPPPLSPSLTSETTLVAYEDDSVCDEEGFEEELLSDASRNTTPAPCTDKSPVDIPDILPDTSASGLKKRRKRTKLKPYSLDSDDEASCYSSSESSRPATPPPHQEQYYSYYAETGLETEYQAEMTFGDDLDSYCPAILPQHIGESPEEQRPLSLIKLMVDMFAPFREMSGPGCDFASVLGRLTTEWYAVGGCLLAMAALNAAVFGYSTPTLIDIDSIALKARSAQDVYGTYFFFCLTCRFPTLCLLVAVCALLAFLLAVAWGAWSVAVLVMCCAAGVLLTLQYLVYGAHRTVNFFVWLVWRAGRACDGLFRATPPAGSNQALPGQTAAQVTPPGVTRQT
;
A
#
# COMPACT_ATOMS: atom_id res chain seq x y z
N MET A 1 -44.96 20.97 27.22
CA MET A 1 -45.46 19.64 26.80
C MET A 1 -44.24 18.83 26.36
N ALA A 2 -43.77 17.93 27.22
CA ALA A 2 -42.58 17.12 26.95
C ALA A 2 -43.02 15.84 26.24
N HIS A 3 -42.82 15.78 24.92
CA HIS A 3 -42.92 14.52 24.20
C HIS A 3 -41.65 13.72 24.52
N SER A 4 -41.65 12.97 25.63
CA SER A 4 -40.61 11.97 25.90
C SER A 4 -40.84 10.75 25.01
N GLY A 5 -40.72 10.97 23.69
CA GLY A 5 -40.75 9.89 22.72
C GLY A 5 -39.52 9.02 22.91
N GLU A 6 -39.72 7.70 22.94
CA GLU A 6 -38.59 6.78 22.91
C GLU A 6 -37.78 6.99 21.62
N PRO A 7 -36.44 6.91 21.69
CA PRO A 7 -35.60 7.22 20.55
C PRO A 7 -35.58 6.11 19.51
N TRP A 8 -35.30 6.48 18.26
CA TRP A 8 -34.99 5.53 17.19
C TRP A 8 -33.53 5.13 17.25
N TYR A 9 -33.21 3.88 16.92
CA TYR A 9 -31.83 3.41 16.83
C TYR A 9 -31.48 3.04 15.40
N LEU A 10 -30.46 3.67 14.83
CA LEU A 10 -29.97 3.40 13.49
C LEU A 10 -28.52 2.90 13.56
N THR A 11 -28.29 1.66 13.11
CA THR A 11 -26.94 1.08 13.04
C THR A 11 -26.49 1.00 11.59
N ILE A 12 -25.37 1.63 11.26
CA ILE A 12 -24.75 1.48 9.94
C ILE A 12 -23.94 0.18 9.95
N VAL A 13 -24.24 -0.76 9.05
CA VAL A 13 -23.59 -2.07 9.02
C VAL A 13 -22.37 -2.06 8.11
N ARG A 14 -22.57 -1.71 6.84
CA ARG A 14 -21.50 -1.68 5.83
C ARG A 14 -21.89 -0.87 4.60
N MET A 15 -20.93 -0.57 3.74
CA MET A 15 -21.15 0.06 2.44
C MET A 15 -20.68 -0.85 1.31
N GLN A 16 -21.45 -0.95 0.23
CA GLN A 16 -21.17 -1.77 -0.95
C GLN A 16 -21.21 -0.93 -2.23
N GLY A 17 -20.61 -1.45 -3.31
CA GLY A 17 -20.73 -0.83 -4.63
C GLY A 17 -19.94 0.47 -4.80
N ILE A 18 -18.76 0.61 -4.16
CA ILE A 18 -17.85 1.74 -4.39
C ILE A 18 -16.64 1.32 -5.24
N PRO A 19 -16.80 0.96 -6.52
CA PRO A 19 -15.67 0.56 -7.36
C PRO A 19 -14.75 1.74 -7.73
N PHE A 20 -15.23 2.98 -7.55
CA PHE A 20 -14.55 4.22 -7.98
C PHE A 20 -13.51 4.73 -6.99
N ALA A 21 -13.56 4.27 -5.75
CA ALA A 21 -12.54 4.58 -4.75
C ALA A 21 -11.29 3.78 -5.09
N ARG A 22 -10.26 4.43 -5.65
CA ARG A 22 -8.94 3.79 -5.72
C ARG A 22 -8.63 3.25 -4.34
N GLN A 23 -8.30 1.96 -4.26
CA GLN A 23 -7.82 1.29 -3.05
C GLN A 23 -6.43 1.83 -2.68
N ASP A 24 -6.33 3.13 -2.50
CA ASP A 24 -5.22 3.70 -1.75
C ASP A 24 -5.32 3.10 -0.35
N LYS A 25 -4.19 2.67 0.21
CA LYS A 25 -4.06 1.97 1.50
C LYS A 25 -4.63 2.74 2.71
N SER A 26 -5.31 3.86 2.49
CA SER A 26 -5.89 4.76 3.47
C SER A 26 -7.34 5.14 3.20
N TRP A 27 -8.06 4.47 2.30
CA TRP A 27 -9.48 4.74 2.12
C TRP A 27 -10.26 4.41 3.41
N ARG A 28 -10.91 5.40 4.00
CA ARG A 28 -11.80 5.24 5.17
C ARG A 28 -13.01 6.14 4.98
N PRO A 29 -14.16 5.60 4.56
CA PRO A 29 -15.37 6.39 4.41
C PRO A 29 -15.90 6.80 5.77
N ARG A 30 -16.40 8.03 5.88
CA ARG A 30 -17.12 8.55 7.04
C ARG A 30 -18.56 8.77 6.64
N VAL A 31 -19.48 8.08 7.30
CA VAL A 31 -20.92 8.29 7.08
C VAL A 31 -21.42 9.30 8.10
N THR A 32 -22.10 10.33 7.62
CA THR A 32 -22.77 11.34 8.45
C THR A 32 -24.27 11.21 8.24
N VAL A 33 -25.02 11.10 9.32
CA VAL A 33 -26.48 11.06 9.33
C VAL A 33 -26.98 12.29 10.07
N SER A 34 -27.78 13.12 9.41
CA SER A 34 -28.43 14.28 10.00
C SER A 34 -29.93 14.21 9.80
N VAL A 35 -30.71 14.58 10.81
CA VAL A 35 -32.17 14.70 10.70
C VAL A 35 -32.48 16.08 10.13
N VAL A 36 -33.22 16.12 9.02
CA VAL A 36 -33.55 17.39 8.35
C VAL A 36 -34.40 18.25 9.29
N GLY A 37 -33.95 19.48 9.55
CA GLY A 37 -34.61 20.42 10.47
C GLY A 37 -34.07 20.40 11.90
N MET A 38 -33.13 19.49 12.22
CA MET A 38 -32.47 19.43 13.53
C MET A 38 -30.97 19.71 13.40
N ALA A 39 -30.38 20.29 14.44
CA ALA A 39 -28.94 20.55 14.50
C ALA A 39 -28.11 19.29 14.81
N HIS A 40 -28.76 18.18 15.17
CA HIS A 40 -28.09 16.94 15.54
C HIS A 40 -27.60 16.18 14.30
N SER A 41 -26.30 15.95 14.23
CA SER A 41 -25.66 15.10 13.22
C SER A 41 -24.78 14.06 13.88
N HIS A 42 -24.92 12.82 13.47
CA HIS A 42 -24.08 11.72 13.93
C HIS A 42 -23.11 11.30 12.84
N SER A 43 -21.90 10.88 13.22
CA SER A 43 -20.90 10.40 12.26
C SER A 43 -20.27 9.09 12.69
N THR A 44 -20.12 8.16 11.76
CA THR A 44 -19.47 6.87 11.96
C THR A 44 -18.41 6.64 10.90
N ASP A 45 -17.20 6.29 11.34
CA ASP A 45 -16.10 5.93 10.46
C ASP A 45 -16.18 4.44 10.11
N LEU A 46 -16.15 4.14 8.81
CA LEU A 46 -16.10 2.78 8.28
C LEU A 46 -14.65 2.34 8.04
N GLY A 47 -14.44 1.03 8.07
CA GLY A 47 -13.20 0.36 7.69
C GLY A 47 -12.85 0.57 6.21
N CYS A 48 -11.65 0.16 5.83
CA CYS A 48 -11.17 0.25 4.44
C CYS A 48 -11.93 -0.67 3.48
N ASP A 49 -12.52 -1.72 4.00
CA ASP A 49 -13.44 -2.65 3.34
C ASP A 49 -14.89 -2.13 3.29
N GLY A 50 -15.16 -0.98 3.91
CA GLY A 50 -16.50 -0.41 4.04
C GLY A 50 -17.35 -1.03 5.17
N GLN A 51 -16.80 -1.92 6.00
CA GLN A 51 -17.51 -2.44 7.17
C GLN A 51 -17.47 -1.45 8.34
N ASN A 52 -18.53 -1.39 9.14
CA ASN A 52 -18.50 -0.60 10.37
C ASN A 52 -17.81 -1.39 11.50
N PRO A 53 -16.65 -0.96 12.02
CA PRO A 53 -16.02 -1.63 13.17
C PRO A 53 -16.84 -1.48 14.47
N ASN A 54 -17.75 -0.51 14.54
CA ASN A 54 -18.51 -0.14 15.72
C ASN A 54 -19.99 -0.60 15.63
N LEU A 55 -20.23 -1.87 15.29
CA LEU A 55 -21.61 -2.40 15.18
C LEU A 55 -22.40 -2.37 16.51
N LYS A 56 -21.70 -2.28 17.65
CA LYS A 56 -22.31 -2.27 18.99
C LYS A 56 -22.85 -0.89 19.42
N LEU A 57 -22.54 0.16 18.67
CA LEU A 57 -22.89 1.55 19.00
C LEU A 57 -23.93 2.07 17.99
N PRO A 58 -25.24 1.83 18.24
CA PRO A 58 -26.29 2.39 17.39
C PRO A 58 -26.31 3.92 17.50
N LEU A 59 -26.66 4.58 16.40
CA LEU A 59 -26.95 6.01 16.39
C LEU A 59 -28.33 6.23 17.01
N VAL A 60 -28.39 6.95 18.12
CA VAL A 60 -29.64 7.23 18.84
C VAL A 60 -30.21 8.55 18.33
N LEU A 61 -31.41 8.50 17.75
CA LEU A 61 -32.11 9.65 17.19
C LEU A 61 -33.26 10.04 18.14
N TYR A 62 -33.09 11.16 18.83
CA TYR A 62 -34.07 11.70 19.78
C TYR A 62 -35.03 12.69 19.12
N ASP A 63 -36.26 12.75 19.64
CA ASP A 63 -37.31 13.68 19.20
C ASP A 63 -37.63 13.57 17.70
N VAL A 64 -37.58 12.33 17.18
CA VAL A 64 -37.76 12.05 15.76
C VAL A 64 -39.03 11.22 15.51
N ASP A 65 -39.86 11.70 14.59
CA ASP A 65 -41.10 11.04 14.18
C ASP A 65 -40.89 10.11 12.98
N ARG A 66 -41.87 9.23 12.72
CA ARG A 66 -41.86 8.34 11.54
C ARG A 66 -41.71 9.10 10.21
N HIS A 67 -42.17 10.35 10.16
CA HIS A 67 -42.15 11.19 8.96
C HIS A 67 -40.88 12.04 8.85
N SER A 68 -40.01 12.04 9.86
CA SER A 68 -38.76 12.78 9.81
C SER A 68 -37.86 12.24 8.70
N LYS A 69 -37.20 13.17 8.02
CA LYS A 69 -36.32 12.87 6.88
C LYS A 69 -34.87 12.80 7.36
N LEU A 70 -34.15 11.77 6.94
CA LEU A 70 -32.73 11.61 7.16
C LEU A 70 -31.96 12.04 5.91
N ASP A 71 -30.97 12.90 6.11
CA ASP A 71 -29.94 13.25 5.12
C ASP A 71 -28.66 12.47 5.47
N ILE A 72 -28.36 11.47 4.64
CA ILE A 72 -27.23 10.55 4.83
C ILE A 72 -26.17 10.90 3.80
N LYS A 73 -24.98 11.31 4.26
CA LYS A 73 -23.85 11.68 3.42
C LYS A 73 -22.65 10.80 3.72
N VAL A 74 -22.00 10.29 2.67
CA VAL A 74 -20.75 9.52 2.80
C VAL A 74 -19.60 10.36 2.29
N TRP A 75 -18.63 10.60 3.16
CA TRP A 75 -17.44 11.41 2.90
C TRP A 75 -16.18 10.55 2.84
N HIS A 76 -15.20 10.97 2.05
CA HIS A 76 -13.84 10.45 2.06
C HIS A 76 -12.87 11.54 2.50
N HIS A 77 -12.07 11.22 3.53
CA HIS A 77 -10.94 12.05 3.92
C HIS A 77 -9.66 11.53 3.27
N ALA A 78 -9.17 12.23 2.25
CA ALA A 78 -7.86 11.92 1.69
C ALA A 78 -6.80 12.10 2.78
N ARG A 79 -6.06 11.03 3.12
CA ARG A 79 -5.03 11.01 4.17
C ARG A 79 -3.74 11.73 3.76
N THR A 80 -3.85 12.85 3.07
CA THR A 80 -2.71 13.72 2.79
C THR A 80 -2.34 14.46 4.06
N LYS A 81 -1.05 14.46 4.44
CA LYS A 81 -0.53 15.17 5.62
C LYS A 81 -0.81 16.70 5.62
N LYS A 82 -1.29 17.26 4.51
CA LYS A 82 -1.68 18.66 4.41
C LYS A 82 -3.00 18.89 5.16
N LYS A 83 -2.90 19.48 6.35
CA LYS A 83 -4.03 20.00 7.15
C LYS A 83 -4.85 20.96 6.27
N GLY A 84 -6.17 20.76 6.18
CA GLY A 84 -7.09 21.67 5.49
C GLY A 84 -7.70 21.20 4.18
N ARG A 85 -7.40 19.98 3.70
CA ARG A 85 -8.10 19.47 2.52
C ARG A 85 -9.56 19.15 2.85
N LYS A 86 -10.50 19.76 2.11
CA LYS A 86 -11.94 19.51 2.25
C LYS A 86 -12.26 18.02 2.00
N PRO A 87 -13.15 17.41 2.80
CA PRO A 87 -13.60 16.04 2.55
C PRO A 87 -14.30 15.94 1.20
N HIS A 88 -14.13 14.80 0.52
CA HIS A 88 -14.77 14.54 -0.76
C HIS A 88 -16.08 13.79 -0.56
N LEU A 89 -17.21 14.34 -1.03
CA LEU A 89 -18.50 13.66 -0.97
C LEU A 89 -18.50 12.49 -1.97
N ILE A 90 -18.67 11.27 -1.47
CA ILE A 90 -18.76 10.06 -2.30
C ILE A 90 -20.19 9.86 -2.79
N GLY A 91 -21.18 10.11 -1.93
CA GLY A 91 -22.58 9.96 -2.26
C GLY A 91 -23.48 10.44 -1.13
N SER A 92 -24.75 10.68 -1.46
CA SER A 92 -25.77 11.13 -0.52
C SER A 92 -27.10 10.44 -0.78
N ALA A 93 -27.87 10.18 0.26
CA ALA A 93 -29.24 9.69 0.19
C ALA A 93 -30.15 10.52 1.09
N TYR A 94 -31.38 10.73 0.63
CA TYR A 94 -32.46 11.38 1.37
C TYR A 94 -33.59 10.37 1.48
N VAL A 95 -33.93 9.98 2.71
CA VAL A 95 -34.90 8.91 2.98
C VAL A 95 -35.64 9.22 4.28
N THR A 96 -36.92 8.86 4.35
CA THR A 96 -37.72 8.99 5.57
C THR A 96 -37.58 7.79 6.49
N LEU A 97 -37.76 7.96 7.81
CA LEU A 97 -37.77 6.83 8.74
C LEU A 97 -38.87 5.82 8.42
N CYS A 98 -40.04 6.29 7.98
CA CYS A 98 -41.13 5.43 7.53
C CYS A 98 -40.72 4.56 6.34
N GLU A 99 -40.06 5.12 5.31
CA GLU A 99 -39.55 4.35 4.18
C GLU A 99 -38.53 3.30 4.63
N LEU A 100 -37.58 3.63 5.51
CA LEU A 100 -36.62 2.64 6.03
C LEU A 100 -37.33 1.51 6.77
N SER A 101 -38.31 1.83 7.61
CA SER A 101 -39.08 0.83 8.35
C SER A 101 -39.88 -0.09 7.42
N ARG A 102 -40.40 0.43 6.29
CA ARG A 102 -41.12 -0.36 5.27
C ARG A 102 -40.19 -1.25 4.46
N MET A 103 -38.98 -0.78 4.17
CA MET A 103 -37.96 -1.58 3.48
C MET A 103 -37.44 -2.72 4.37
N GLN A 104 -37.54 -2.56 5.69
CA GLN A 104 -37.14 -3.55 6.67
C GLN A 104 -38.23 -4.62 6.84
N LYS A 105 -38.12 -5.74 6.09
CA LYS A 105 -39.09 -6.85 6.13
C LYS A 105 -39.24 -7.49 7.53
N HIS A 106 -38.16 -7.50 8.32
CA HIS A 106 -38.13 -8.04 9.69
C HIS A 106 -37.45 -7.05 10.62
N SER A 107 -37.84 -6.99 11.90
CA SER A 107 -37.33 -6.06 12.91
C SER A 107 -35.79 -6.01 13.06
N GLU A 108 -35.07 -7.02 12.53
CA GLU A 108 -33.61 -7.08 12.53
C GLU A 108 -32.98 -7.25 11.13
N ALA A 109 -33.79 -7.21 10.07
CA ALA A 109 -33.30 -7.28 8.70
C ALA A 109 -32.51 -6.02 8.34
N ASP A 110 -31.43 -6.24 7.60
CA ASP A 110 -30.62 -5.15 7.07
C ASP A 110 -31.32 -4.50 5.86
N VAL A 111 -31.30 -3.16 5.80
CA VAL A 111 -31.90 -2.34 4.76
C VAL A 111 -30.82 -1.75 3.86
N GLY A 112 -30.95 -1.93 2.55
CA GLY A 112 -30.06 -1.33 1.55
C GLY A 112 -30.55 0.05 1.10
N ILE A 113 -29.80 1.09 1.40
CA ILE A 113 -30.06 2.49 1.01
C ILE A 113 -29.20 2.83 -0.20
N SER A 114 -29.83 3.11 -1.35
CA SER A 114 -29.13 3.51 -2.57
C SER A 114 -28.63 4.96 -2.46
N LEU A 115 -27.32 5.16 -2.65
CA LEU A 115 -26.68 6.47 -2.57
C LEU A 115 -26.61 7.12 -3.95
N ARG A 116 -27.03 8.38 -4.03
CA ARG A 116 -26.83 9.23 -5.21
C ARG A 116 -25.39 9.70 -5.21
N CYS A 117 -24.58 9.14 -6.09
CA CYS A 117 -23.17 9.53 -6.27
C CYS A 117 -23.10 10.77 -7.19
N PRO A 118 -22.30 11.80 -6.84
CA PRO A 118 -22.09 12.93 -7.76
C PRO A 118 -21.42 12.41 -9.04
N PRO A 119 -21.73 13.03 -10.21
CA PRO A 119 -21.14 12.60 -11.47
C PRO A 119 -19.61 12.72 -11.39
N PRO A 120 -18.86 11.77 -12.01
CA PRO A 120 -17.41 11.76 -11.94
C PRO A 120 -16.87 13.09 -12.46
N GLN A 121 -16.23 13.87 -11.57
CA GLN A 121 -15.60 15.11 -11.97
C GLN A 121 -14.50 14.77 -12.99
N LYS A 122 -14.62 15.35 -14.20
CA LYS A 122 -13.92 15.00 -15.47
C LYS A 122 -12.37 14.97 -15.46
N ARG A 123 -11.73 15.04 -14.30
CA ARG A 123 -10.28 15.28 -14.20
C ARG A 123 -9.41 14.02 -14.39
N ASN A 124 -9.99 12.82 -14.48
CA ASN A 124 -9.22 11.59 -14.73
C ASN A 124 -9.83 10.76 -15.88
N PRO A 125 -9.35 10.92 -17.13
CA PRO A 125 -9.94 10.33 -18.34
C PRO A 125 -9.67 8.82 -18.55
N SER A 126 -9.21 8.06 -17.54
CA SER A 126 -8.67 6.71 -17.77
C SER A 126 -9.61 5.54 -17.48
N ILE A 127 -10.84 5.75 -17.02
CA ILE A 127 -11.76 4.64 -16.70
C ILE A 127 -12.93 4.66 -17.69
N LYS A 128 -12.70 4.07 -18.88
CA LYS A 128 -13.72 3.90 -19.94
C LYS A 128 -14.65 2.70 -19.70
N ALA A 129 -14.99 2.41 -18.45
CA ALA A 129 -15.84 1.27 -18.11
C ALA A 129 -17.17 1.76 -17.52
N ARG A 130 -18.26 1.18 -18.03
CA ARG A 130 -19.68 1.36 -17.70
C ARG A 130 -19.97 0.93 -16.25
N GLN A 131 -19.26 1.54 -15.29
CA GLN A 131 -19.42 1.24 -13.88
C GLN A 131 -20.78 1.75 -13.42
N ALA A 132 -21.62 0.85 -12.91
CA ALA A 132 -22.92 1.18 -12.35
C ALA A 132 -22.74 2.18 -11.21
N ASN A 133 -23.36 3.36 -11.35
CA ASN A 133 -23.21 4.50 -10.43
C ASN A 133 -23.97 4.32 -9.10
N SER A 134 -24.18 3.09 -8.65
CA SER A 134 -24.96 2.81 -7.44
C SER A 134 -24.06 2.25 -6.35
N ALA A 135 -23.71 3.10 -5.40
CA ALA A 135 -23.21 2.66 -4.10
C ALA A 135 -24.41 2.43 -3.17
N THR A 136 -24.37 1.37 -2.37
CA THR A 136 -25.46 1.00 -1.46
C THR A 136 -24.94 1.00 -0.03
N LEU A 137 -25.59 1.75 0.86
CA LEU A 137 -25.33 1.73 2.29
C LEU A 137 -26.27 0.74 2.96
N ILE A 138 -25.72 -0.24 3.68
CA ILE A 138 -26.51 -1.22 4.43
C ILE A 138 -26.61 -0.74 5.87
N ALA A 139 -27.84 -0.53 6.35
CA ALA A 139 -28.13 -0.07 7.69
C ALA A 139 -29.27 -0.90 8.31
N ARG A 140 -29.31 -0.95 9.64
CA ARG A 140 -30.36 -1.60 10.42
C ARG A 140 -31.07 -0.54 11.24
N LEU A 141 -32.39 -0.45 11.11
CA LEU A 141 -33.21 0.45 11.89
C LEU A 141 -33.90 -0.34 13.01
N ARG A 142 -34.02 0.23 14.19
CA ARG A 142 -34.84 -0.30 15.28
C ARG A 142 -35.86 0.78 15.64
N PRO A 143 -37.15 0.58 15.35
CA PRO A 143 -38.18 1.50 15.80
C PRO A 143 -38.25 1.50 17.33
N PRO A 144 -38.71 2.61 17.95
CA PRO A 144 -39.05 2.61 19.36
C PRO A 144 -40.08 1.51 19.64
N PRO A 145 -39.95 0.76 20.76
CA PRO A 145 -40.97 -0.21 21.14
C PRO A 145 -42.33 0.49 21.15
N LEU A 146 -43.30 -0.10 20.47
CA LEU A 146 -44.67 0.35 20.60
C LEU A 146 -45.01 0.15 22.07
N SER A 147 -45.12 1.24 22.83
CA SER A 147 -45.66 1.18 24.19
C SER A 147 -46.95 0.38 24.06
N PRO A 148 -47.09 -0.76 24.77
CA PRO A 148 -48.29 -1.56 24.66
C PRO A 148 -49.42 -0.61 24.99
N SER A 149 -50.18 -0.21 23.98
CA SER A 149 -51.41 0.52 24.20
C SER A 149 -52.17 -0.39 25.14
N LEU A 150 -52.46 0.09 26.35
CA LEU A 150 -53.40 -0.54 27.25
C LEU A 150 -54.76 -0.50 26.53
N THR A 151 -54.93 -1.34 25.51
CA THR A 151 -56.21 -1.86 25.11
C THR A 151 -56.66 -2.64 26.32
N SER A 152 -57.32 -1.95 27.24
CA SER A 152 -58.31 -2.56 28.10
C SER A 152 -59.15 -3.45 27.20
N GLU A 153 -58.95 -4.76 27.29
CA GLU A 153 -59.88 -5.77 26.80
C GLU A 153 -61.23 -5.48 27.44
N THR A 154 -62.01 -4.58 26.82
CA THR A 154 -63.44 -4.52 27.06
C THR A 154 -64.04 -5.46 26.05
N THR A 155 -64.13 -6.72 26.47
CA THR A 155 -64.92 -7.77 25.84
C THR A 155 -66.36 -7.27 25.71
N LEU A 156 -66.70 -6.66 24.58
CA LEU A 156 -68.09 -6.44 24.17
C LEU A 156 -68.32 -7.26 22.91
N VAL A 157 -69.01 -8.38 23.12
CA VAL A 157 -69.63 -9.23 22.11
C VAL A 157 -70.54 -8.34 21.26
N ALA A 158 -70.23 -8.17 19.98
CA ALA A 158 -71.11 -7.53 19.01
C ALA A 158 -71.14 -8.39 17.74
N TYR A 159 -72.38 -8.68 17.35
CA TYR A 159 -72.81 -9.61 16.31
C TYR A 159 -72.31 -9.24 14.92
N GLU A 160 -72.07 -10.27 14.11
CA GLU A 160 -71.90 -10.17 12.66
C GLU A 160 -73.19 -9.62 12.03
N ASP A 161 -73.10 -8.49 11.34
CA ASP A 161 -74.12 -8.00 10.41
C ASP A 161 -73.45 -7.75 9.07
N ASP A 162 -73.86 -8.55 8.08
CA ASP A 162 -73.44 -8.48 6.69
C ASP A 162 -73.95 -7.17 6.07
N SER A 163 -73.02 -6.26 5.74
CA SER A 163 -73.35 -5.07 4.95
C SER A 163 -72.44 -4.98 3.73
N VAL A 164 -73.02 -5.44 2.62
CA VAL A 164 -72.67 -5.14 1.24
C VAL A 164 -72.53 -3.62 1.09
N CYS A 165 -71.41 -3.14 0.53
CA CYS A 165 -71.30 -1.78 0.05
C CYS A 165 -70.73 -1.80 -1.37
N ASP A 166 -71.55 -1.20 -2.23
CA ASP A 166 -71.52 -1.17 -3.68
C ASP A 166 -70.30 -0.47 -4.29
N GLU A 167 -70.08 -0.84 -5.55
CA GLU A 167 -69.22 -0.19 -6.51
C GLU A 167 -69.71 1.22 -6.88
N GLU A 168 -68.79 2.19 -6.88
CA GLU A 168 -68.76 3.27 -7.88
C GLU A 168 -67.28 3.39 -8.31
N GLY A 169 -66.90 3.30 -9.57
CA GLY A 169 -67.57 3.81 -10.76
C GLY A 169 -66.85 5.09 -11.22
N PHE A 170 -65.60 4.97 -11.69
CA PHE A 170 -64.94 6.07 -12.40
C PHE A 170 -64.24 5.51 -13.65
N GLU A 171 -64.96 5.65 -14.77
CA GLU A 171 -64.44 5.47 -16.12
C GLU A 171 -63.55 6.66 -16.48
N GLU A 172 -62.32 6.39 -16.95
CA GLU A 172 -61.64 7.33 -17.82
C GLU A 172 -60.99 6.58 -18.99
N GLU A 173 -61.20 7.17 -20.15
CA GLU A 173 -61.25 6.58 -21.46
C GLU A 173 -59.85 6.42 -22.09
N LEU A 174 -59.66 5.26 -22.73
CA LEU A 174 -58.78 4.89 -23.85
C LEU A 174 -57.75 5.91 -24.38
N LEU A 175 -56.53 5.42 -24.64
CA LEU A 175 -56.07 5.06 -26.00
C LEU A 175 -54.69 4.35 -25.98
N SER A 176 -54.67 3.14 -26.58
CA SER A 176 -53.65 2.47 -27.42
C SER A 176 -52.17 2.42 -26.95
N ASP A 177 -51.40 1.33 -27.08
CA ASP A 177 -51.32 0.42 -28.22
C ASP A 177 -50.55 -0.88 -27.89
N ALA A 178 -50.70 -1.88 -28.75
CA ALA A 178 -50.36 -3.29 -28.61
C ALA A 178 -48.88 -3.67 -28.38
N SER A 179 -48.64 -4.75 -27.61
CA SER A 179 -47.81 -5.88 -28.08
C SER A 179 -47.97 -7.16 -27.25
N ARG A 180 -47.97 -8.27 -27.99
CA ARG A 180 -48.34 -9.66 -27.67
C ARG A 180 -47.67 -10.34 -26.46
N ASN A 181 -48.51 -11.12 -25.77
CA ASN A 181 -48.19 -12.22 -24.86
C ASN A 181 -47.45 -13.39 -25.55
N THR A 182 -46.53 -14.04 -24.84
CA THR A 182 -46.40 -15.51 -24.80
C THR A 182 -45.85 -15.96 -23.44
N THR A 183 -46.69 -16.64 -22.67
CA THR A 183 -46.35 -17.38 -21.43
C THR A 183 -45.86 -18.79 -21.78
N PRO A 184 -44.91 -19.39 -21.04
CA PRO A 184 -44.81 -20.84 -20.98
C PRO A 184 -45.02 -21.37 -19.55
N ALA A 185 -45.82 -22.44 -19.49
CA ALA A 185 -46.06 -23.31 -18.35
C ALA A 185 -45.00 -24.46 -18.30
N PRO A 186 -44.97 -25.28 -17.23
CA PRO A 186 -43.77 -25.97 -16.75
C PRO A 186 -43.57 -27.35 -17.37
N CYS A 187 -42.30 -27.79 -17.49
CA CYS A 187 -41.95 -29.14 -17.94
C CYS A 187 -41.15 -29.93 -16.88
N THR A 188 -41.53 -31.19 -16.85
CA THR A 188 -41.30 -32.26 -15.88
C THR A 188 -39.94 -32.94 -16.00
N ASP A 189 -39.44 -33.43 -14.86
CA ASP A 189 -38.34 -34.36 -14.63
C ASP A 189 -38.27 -35.56 -15.59
N LYS A 190 -37.07 -35.85 -16.12
CA LYS A 190 -36.56 -37.21 -16.43
C LYS A 190 -35.02 -37.27 -16.37
N SER A 191 -34.53 -38.01 -15.36
CA SER A 191 -33.53 -39.10 -15.33
C SER A 191 -32.26 -39.09 -16.23
N PRO A 192 -31.12 -39.64 -15.75
CA PRO A 192 -29.78 -39.48 -16.34
C PRO A 192 -29.38 -40.64 -17.28
N VAL A 193 -28.49 -40.35 -18.24
CA VAL A 193 -27.76 -41.36 -19.04
C VAL A 193 -26.31 -40.90 -19.22
N ASP A 194 -25.40 -41.84 -18.95
CA ASP A 194 -23.94 -41.78 -18.95
C ASP A 194 -23.28 -41.83 -20.36
N ILE A 195 -22.16 -41.08 -20.52
CA ILE A 195 -20.85 -41.42 -21.18
C ILE A 195 -20.85 -41.67 -22.74
N PRO A 196 -19.80 -41.37 -23.56
CA PRO A 196 -18.35 -41.16 -23.29
C PRO A 196 -17.60 -39.99 -23.99
N ASP A 197 -16.35 -39.84 -23.52
CA ASP A 197 -15.16 -39.21 -24.11
C ASP A 197 -15.04 -39.23 -25.64
N ILE A 198 -14.76 -38.06 -26.25
CA ILE A 198 -13.93 -37.93 -27.47
C ILE A 198 -13.11 -36.63 -27.42
N LEU A 199 -11.79 -36.79 -27.34
CA LEU A 199 -10.74 -35.81 -27.65
C LEU A 199 -10.59 -35.71 -29.18
N PRO A 200 -10.30 -34.53 -29.77
CA PRO A 200 -8.99 -34.44 -30.44
C PRO A 200 -8.33 -33.04 -30.40
N ASP A 201 -7.05 -33.08 -30.04
CA ASP A 201 -5.87 -32.47 -30.65
C ASP A 201 -5.95 -31.23 -31.56
N THR A 202 -5.10 -30.27 -31.15
CA THR A 202 -4.26 -29.35 -31.94
C THR A 202 -4.81 -28.69 -33.21
N SER A 203 -4.94 -27.37 -33.16
CA SER A 203 -4.40 -26.52 -34.23
C SER A 203 -3.98 -25.14 -33.71
N ALA A 204 -2.77 -24.77 -34.11
CA ALA A 204 -2.12 -23.51 -33.80
C ALA A 204 -2.68 -22.34 -34.63
N SER A 205 -2.61 -21.14 -34.05
CA SER A 205 -2.24 -19.85 -34.68
C SER A 205 -3.12 -18.70 -34.19
N GLY A 206 -2.52 -17.53 -33.94
CA GLY A 206 -3.31 -16.33 -33.66
C GLY A 206 -2.67 -15.19 -32.87
N LEU A 207 -1.45 -14.79 -33.25
CA LEU A 207 -0.94 -13.40 -33.23
C LEU A 207 -1.18 -12.54 -31.95
N LYS A 208 -0.11 -12.49 -31.13
CA LYS A 208 0.12 -11.48 -30.07
C LYS A 208 0.03 -10.05 -30.62
N LYS A 209 -1.03 -9.30 -30.26
CA LYS A 209 -1.10 -7.85 -30.44
C LYS A 209 -0.08 -7.14 -29.54
N ARG A 210 1.06 -6.78 -30.14
CA ARG A 210 2.11 -5.90 -29.59
C ARG A 210 1.51 -4.54 -29.22
N ARG A 211 1.33 -4.30 -27.91
CA ARG A 211 0.84 -3.04 -27.34
C ARG A 211 1.88 -1.92 -27.59
N LYS A 212 1.55 -0.95 -28.43
CA LYS A 212 2.35 0.28 -28.67
C LYS A 212 2.54 1.03 -27.34
N ARG A 213 3.79 1.20 -26.89
CA ARG A 213 4.16 2.13 -25.82
C ARG A 213 3.95 3.56 -26.33
N THR A 214 3.06 4.32 -25.69
CA THR A 214 2.89 5.76 -25.93
C THR A 214 4.07 6.52 -25.32
N LYS A 215 4.68 7.40 -26.12
CA LYS A 215 5.82 8.24 -25.76
C LYS A 215 5.42 9.20 -24.62
N LEU A 216 6.29 9.29 -23.61
CA LEU A 216 6.17 10.24 -22.49
C LEU A 216 6.25 11.67 -23.02
N LYS A 217 5.27 12.49 -22.62
CA LYS A 217 5.22 13.92 -22.91
C LYS A 217 6.10 14.63 -21.85
N PRO A 218 7.11 15.41 -22.23
CA PRO A 218 7.95 16.14 -21.27
C PRO A 218 7.12 17.21 -20.54
N TYR A 219 7.34 17.33 -19.24
CA TYR A 219 6.77 18.38 -18.39
C TYR A 219 7.50 19.68 -18.66
N SER A 220 6.78 20.77 -18.95
CA SER A 220 7.30 22.13 -18.86
C SER A 220 7.27 22.57 -17.40
N LEU A 221 8.40 23.08 -16.92
CA LEU A 221 8.49 23.86 -15.70
C LEU A 221 8.19 25.31 -16.10
N ASP A 222 6.99 25.80 -15.76
CA ASP A 222 6.72 27.24 -15.82
C ASP A 222 7.38 27.88 -14.59
N SER A 223 8.37 28.72 -14.87
CA SER A 223 8.90 29.75 -13.99
C SER A 223 8.07 31.02 -14.20
N ASP A 224 7.66 31.63 -13.10
CA ASP A 224 7.03 32.95 -13.05
C ASP A 224 7.92 34.01 -13.75
N ASP A 225 7.30 34.93 -14.49
CA ASP A 225 7.55 36.38 -14.35
C ASP A 225 6.61 37.24 -15.24
N GLU A 226 6.05 38.24 -14.57
CA GLU A 226 5.42 39.52 -14.93
C GLU A 226 5.28 39.99 -16.40
N ALA A 227 4.09 40.57 -16.64
CA ALA A 227 3.79 41.78 -17.41
C ALA A 227 4.34 41.97 -18.85
N SER A 228 3.44 41.93 -19.84
CA SER A 228 3.05 43.09 -20.66
C SER A 228 2.21 42.67 -21.88
N CYS A 229 1.16 43.45 -22.16
CA CYS A 229 0.37 43.38 -23.38
C CYS A 229 1.17 43.95 -24.56
N TYR A 230 1.22 43.27 -25.71
CA TYR A 230 1.09 43.89 -27.04
C TYR A 230 0.67 42.87 -28.10
N SER A 231 0.03 43.41 -29.13
CA SER A 231 -0.79 42.77 -30.15
C SER A 231 0.03 42.29 -31.37
N SER A 232 -0.53 41.28 -32.05
CA SER A 232 -0.41 40.96 -33.49
C SER A 232 0.95 40.61 -34.10
N SER A 233 1.03 39.46 -34.80
CA SER A 233 1.28 39.37 -36.26
C SER A 233 1.60 37.93 -36.68
N GLU A 234 0.95 37.48 -37.75
CA GLU A 234 1.33 36.31 -38.54
C GLU A 234 2.81 36.36 -38.96
N SER A 235 3.53 35.26 -38.80
CA SER A 235 4.82 35.06 -39.46
C SER A 235 5.04 33.58 -39.77
N SER A 236 5.02 33.33 -41.07
CA SER A 236 5.46 32.12 -41.78
C SER A 236 6.86 31.65 -41.33
N ARG A 237 7.01 30.33 -41.15
CA ARG A 237 8.31 29.68 -40.93
C ARG A 237 8.75 28.93 -42.20
N PRO A 238 10.05 29.00 -42.57
CA PRO A 238 10.58 28.28 -43.73
C PRO A 238 10.90 26.81 -43.41
N ALA A 239 11.05 26.02 -44.47
CA ALA A 239 11.27 24.58 -44.46
C ALA A 239 12.64 24.18 -43.87
N THR A 240 12.61 23.14 -43.04
CA THR A 240 13.78 22.47 -42.45
C THR A 240 14.58 21.71 -43.52
N PRO A 241 15.92 21.81 -43.56
CA PRO A 241 16.74 20.99 -44.45
C PRO A 241 16.88 19.55 -43.91
N PRO A 242 17.16 18.56 -44.79
CA PRO A 242 17.25 17.15 -44.42
C PRO A 242 18.56 16.84 -43.67
N PRO A 243 18.58 15.79 -42.83
CA PRO A 243 19.72 15.49 -41.97
C PRO A 243 20.90 14.94 -42.78
N HIS A 244 22.06 15.56 -42.59
CA HIS A 244 23.35 15.08 -43.07
C HIS A 244 23.67 13.72 -42.44
N GLN A 245 24.13 12.83 -43.31
CA GLN A 245 24.55 11.47 -43.05
C GLN A 245 25.95 11.50 -42.41
N GLU A 246 26.04 11.28 -41.08
CA GLU A 246 27.32 11.15 -40.40
C GLU A 246 27.97 9.81 -40.78
N GLN A 247 29.08 9.92 -41.52
CA GLN A 247 29.96 8.82 -41.88
C GLN A 247 30.68 8.31 -40.62
N TYR A 248 30.45 7.03 -40.35
CA TYR A 248 31.07 6.23 -39.31
C TYR A 248 32.56 6.03 -39.66
N TYR A 249 33.45 6.79 -39.01
CA TYR A 249 34.90 6.56 -39.11
C TYR A 249 35.29 5.32 -38.29
N SER A 250 35.65 4.23 -38.98
CA SER A 250 36.26 3.05 -38.38
C SER A 250 37.74 3.30 -38.14
N TYR A 251 38.18 3.18 -36.89
CA TYR A 251 39.58 3.25 -36.50
C TYR A 251 40.26 1.91 -36.85
N TYR A 252 40.98 1.87 -37.96
CA TYR A 252 41.95 0.80 -38.21
C TYR A 252 43.29 1.22 -37.61
N ALA A 253 43.79 0.42 -36.67
CA ALA A 253 45.15 0.54 -36.17
C ALA A 253 46.10 -0.01 -37.25
N GLU A 254 46.75 0.88 -38.00
CA GLU A 254 47.93 0.56 -38.80
C GLU A 254 49.12 0.38 -37.85
N THR A 255 49.50 -0.87 -37.64
CA THR A 255 50.84 -1.26 -37.19
C THR A 255 51.79 -1.24 -38.38
N GLY A 256 52.82 -0.41 -38.31
CA GLY A 256 54.03 -0.58 -39.10
C GLY A 256 54.49 0.70 -39.78
N LEU A 257 55.46 1.38 -39.17
CA LEU A 257 56.62 1.87 -39.93
C LEU A 257 57.77 2.18 -39.00
N GLU A 258 58.90 1.61 -39.41
CA GLU A 258 60.23 1.71 -38.86
C GLU A 258 60.66 3.17 -38.70
N THR A 259 61.35 3.48 -37.61
CA THR A 259 62.24 4.62 -37.59
C THR A 259 63.54 4.19 -36.91
N GLU A 260 64.41 3.69 -37.78
CA GLU A 260 65.85 3.66 -37.63
C GLU A 260 66.33 5.06 -37.23
N TYR A 261 66.83 5.19 -36.00
CA TYR A 261 67.62 6.34 -35.58
C TYR A 261 68.88 5.81 -34.89
N GLN A 262 69.94 5.71 -35.70
CA GLN A 262 71.30 5.62 -35.24
C GLN A 262 71.66 6.93 -34.52
N ALA A 263 71.88 6.85 -33.22
CA ALA A 263 72.67 7.83 -32.50
C ALA A 263 73.76 7.08 -31.72
N GLU A 264 74.94 7.02 -32.32
CA GLU A 264 76.18 6.76 -31.59
C GLU A 264 76.37 7.87 -30.55
N MET A 265 76.19 7.52 -29.27
CA MET A 265 76.86 8.21 -28.17
C MET A 265 77.57 7.17 -27.33
N THR A 266 78.87 7.07 -27.59
CA THR A 266 79.88 6.42 -26.77
C THR A 266 79.98 7.19 -25.45
N PHE A 267 79.47 6.62 -24.35
CA PHE A 267 79.77 7.10 -23.00
C PHE A 267 80.09 5.90 -22.11
N GLY A 268 81.36 5.83 -21.74
CA GLY A 268 81.92 5.35 -20.47
C GLY A 268 81.30 4.10 -19.86
N ASP A 269 82.06 3.01 -19.98
CA ASP A 269 82.16 1.97 -18.96
C ASP A 269 82.12 2.56 -17.54
N ASP A 270 81.53 1.78 -16.62
CA ASP A 270 81.69 1.81 -15.16
C ASP A 270 80.55 2.41 -14.33
N LEU A 271 79.33 1.85 -14.49
CA LEU A 271 78.25 1.95 -13.50
C LEU A 271 77.33 0.71 -13.51
N ASP A 272 77.94 -0.48 -13.49
CA ASP A 272 77.26 -1.73 -13.10
C ASP A 272 77.24 -1.85 -11.57
N SER A 273 76.37 -1.09 -10.91
CA SER A 273 76.03 -1.37 -9.51
C SER A 273 74.78 -0.60 -9.07
N TYR A 274 73.79 -1.34 -8.59
CA TYR A 274 72.56 -0.86 -7.91
C TYR A 274 71.38 -0.46 -8.79
N CYS A 275 70.89 -1.38 -9.63
CA CYS A 275 69.44 -1.50 -9.84
C CYS A 275 68.87 -2.48 -8.80
N PRO A 276 68.11 -2.03 -7.78
CA PRO A 276 67.43 -2.95 -6.88
C PRO A 276 66.36 -3.70 -7.69
N ALA A 277 66.57 -5.00 -7.89
CA ALA A 277 65.56 -5.91 -8.38
C ALA A 277 64.38 -5.91 -7.39
N ILE A 278 63.33 -5.16 -7.72
CA ILE A 278 62.10 -5.00 -6.90
C ILE A 278 61.19 -6.23 -6.95
N LEU A 279 61.54 -7.24 -7.76
CA LEU A 279 60.88 -8.54 -7.68
C LEU A 279 61.60 -9.39 -6.63
N PRO A 280 60.89 -9.99 -5.67
CA PRO A 280 61.50 -10.88 -4.68
C PRO A 280 62.11 -12.07 -5.40
N GLN A 281 63.41 -12.02 -5.67
CA GLN A 281 64.17 -13.20 -6.02
C GLN A 281 64.20 -14.07 -4.76
N HIS A 282 63.48 -15.19 -4.79
CA HIS A 282 63.71 -16.30 -3.86
C HIS A 282 65.11 -16.84 -4.12
N ILE A 283 66.11 -16.15 -3.56
CA ILE A 283 67.51 -16.54 -3.57
C ILE A 283 67.65 -17.76 -2.65
N GLY A 284 68.00 -18.88 -3.28
CA GLY A 284 68.72 -19.98 -2.66
C GLY A 284 67.99 -20.67 -1.52
N GLU A 285 66.95 -21.42 -1.83
CA GLU A 285 66.56 -22.54 -0.95
C GLU A 285 67.72 -23.56 -0.94
N SER A 286 68.51 -23.50 0.13
CA SER A 286 69.09 -24.68 0.78
C SER A 286 68.07 -25.84 0.73
N PRO A 287 68.49 -27.11 0.63
CA PRO A 287 67.60 -28.26 0.77
C PRO A 287 67.05 -28.35 2.22
N GLU A 288 66.23 -27.38 2.62
CA GLU A 288 65.43 -27.38 3.83
C GLU A 288 64.25 -28.32 3.59
N GLU A 289 64.43 -29.52 4.11
CA GLU A 289 63.44 -30.27 4.89
C GLU A 289 61.99 -29.81 4.69
N GLN A 290 61.28 -30.56 3.85
CA GLN A 290 59.87 -30.42 3.49
C GLN A 290 58.99 -30.27 4.75
N ARG A 291 58.82 -29.04 5.24
CA ARG A 291 57.81 -28.77 6.26
C ARG A 291 56.44 -29.04 5.62
N PRO A 292 55.61 -29.92 6.19
CA PRO A 292 54.30 -30.20 5.66
C PRO A 292 53.52 -28.88 5.61
N LEU A 293 53.21 -28.44 4.38
CA LEU A 293 52.44 -27.24 4.12
C LEU A 293 51.14 -27.30 4.94
N SER A 294 50.80 -26.21 5.64
CA SER A 294 49.60 -26.18 6.47
C SER A 294 48.37 -26.50 5.62
N LEU A 295 47.44 -27.26 6.17
CA LEU A 295 46.22 -27.73 5.49
C LEU A 295 45.46 -26.59 4.81
N ILE A 296 45.52 -25.38 5.38
CA ILE A 296 44.93 -24.15 4.83
C ILE A 296 45.58 -23.77 3.49
N LYS A 297 46.90 -23.86 3.37
CA LYS A 297 47.61 -23.55 2.12
C LYS A 297 47.25 -24.57 1.03
N LEU A 298 47.13 -25.85 1.40
CA LEU A 298 46.69 -26.92 0.51
C LEU A 298 45.23 -26.73 0.03
N MET A 299 44.36 -26.19 0.89
CA MET A 299 43.00 -25.83 0.49
C MET A 299 42.98 -24.60 -0.42
N VAL A 300 43.74 -23.55 -0.12
CA VAL A 300 43.82 -22.35 -0.97
C VAL A 300 44.39 -22.70 -2.34
N ASP A 301 45.43 -23.52 -2.40
CA ASP A 301 46.06 -23.99 -3.64
C ASP A 301 45.14 -24.90 -4.47
N MET A 302 44.08 -25.47 -3.88
CA MET A 302 43.08 -26.29 -4.58
C MET A 302 42.09 -25.43 -5.38
N PHE A 303 41.82 -24.21 -4.92
CA PHE A 303 40.83 -23.31 -5.53
C PHE A 303 41.46 -22.15 -6.31
N ALA A 304 42.73 -21.84 -6.04
CA ALA A 304 43.40 -20.71 -6.64
C ALA A 304 44.32 -21.17 -7.78
N PRO A 305 44.24 -20.60 -9.00
CA PRO A 305 45.09 -20.98 -10.14
C PRO A 305 46.60 -20.68 -9.95
N PHE A 306 47.00 -20.26 -8.75
CA PHE A 306 48.39 -19.86 -8.44
C PHE A 306 49.39 -20.97 -8.75
N ARG A 307 49.01 -22.24 -8.58
CA ARG A 307 49.89 -23.37 -8.90
C ARG A 307 50.18 -23.48 -10.40
N GLU A 308 49.20 -23.18 -11.26
CA GLU A 308 49.39 -23.13 -12.72
C GLU A 308 50.19 -21.89 -13.15
N MET A 309 50.06 -20.77 -12.42
CA MET A 309 50.81 -19.53 -12.69
C MET A 309 52.27 -19.57 -12.22
N SER A 310 52.60 -20.42 -11.25
CA SER A 310 53.96 -20.57 -10.72
C SER A 310 54.90 -21.43 -11.59
N GLY A 311 54.36 -22.10 -12.62
CA GLY A 311 55.16 -22.96 -13.50
C GLY A 311 55.97 -22.15 -14.54
N PRO A 312 57.26 -22.47 -14.77
CA PRO A 312 58.02 -21.88 -15.87
C PRO A 312 57.38 -22.29 -17.20
N GLY A 313 56.89 -21.32 -17.97
CA GLY A 313 56.15 -21.54 -19.23
C GLY A 313 54.63 -21.42 -19.13
N CYS A 314 54.10 -20.88 -18.04
CA CYS A 314 52.68 -20.56 -17.91
C CYS A 314 52.21 -19.57 -19.00
N ASP A 315 51.17 -19.95 -19.76
CA ASP A 315 50.43 -19.03 -20.62
C ASP A 315 49.39 -18.27 -19.79
N PHE A 316 49.79 -17.11 -19.27
CA PHE A 316 48.95 -16.24 -18.46
C PHE A 316 47.64 -15.84 -19.15
N ALA A 317 47.63 -15.73 -20.49
CA ALA A 317 46.43 -15.34 -21.23
C ALA A 317 45.34 -16.43 -21.13
N SER A 318 45.75 -17.70 -21.17
CA SER A 318 44.85 -18.84 -21.03
C SER A 318 44.25 -18.93 -19.63
N VAL A 319 45.08 -18.79 -18.59
CA VAL A 319 44.64 -18.84 -17.18
C VAL A 319 43.70 -17.66 -16.87
N LEU A 320 44.04 -16.45 -17.33
CA LEU A 320 43.19 -15.27 -17.16
C LEU A 320 41.87 -15.42 -17.91
N GLY A 321 41.88 -16.00 -19.11
CA GLY A 321 40.66 -16.29 -19.89
C GLY A 321 39.72 -17.25 -19.15
N ARG A 322 40.25 -18.32 -18.56
CA ARG A 322 39.47 -19.27 -17.75
C ARG A 322 38.89 -18.61 -16.50
N LEU A 323 39.71 -17.86 -15.76
CA LEU A 323 39.27 -17.16 -14.56
C LEU A 323 38.15 -16.15 -14.89
N THR A 324 38.28 -15.42 -15.99
CA THR A 324 37.28 -14.43 -16.41
C THR A 324 35.94 -15.09 -16.76
N THR A 325 35.95 -16.25 -17.44
CA THR A 325 34.70 -16.97 -17.76
C THR A 325 34.04 -17.57 -16.52
N GLU A 326 34.82 -18.07 -15.56
CA GLU A 326 34.31 -18.53 -14.26
C GLU A 326 33.64 -17.39 -13.47
N TRP A 327 34.27 -16.20 -13.42
CA TRP A 327 33.67 -15.02 -12.78
C TRP A 327 32.38 -14.55 -13.47
N TYR A 328 32.32 -14.59 -14.81
CA TYR A 328 31.08 -14.30 -15.52
C TYR A 328 29.96 -15.29 -15.19
N ALA A 329 30.29 -16.58 -15.05
CA ALA A 329 29.32 -17.59 -14.63
C ALA A 329 28.82 -17.34 -13.21
N VAL A 330 29.71 -17.03 -12.26
CA VAL A 330 29.36 -16.70 -10.87
C VAL A 330 28.49 -15.43 -10.82
N GLY A 331 28.87 -14.39 -11.57
CA GLY A 331 28.09 -13.15 -11.67
C GLY A 331 26.69 -13.38 -12.24
N GLY A 332 26.56 -14.24 -13.27
CA GLY A 332 25.27 -14.64 -13.83
C GLY A 332 24.38 -15.38 -12.83
N CYS A 333 24.94 -16.31 -12.06
CA CYS A 333 24.22 -17.03 -11.00
C CYS A 333 23.74 -16.09 -9.88
N LEU A 334 24.56 -15.13 -9.45
CA LEU A 334 24.17 -14.13 -8.45
C LEU A 334 23.05 -13.22 -8.96
N LEU A 335 23.12 -12.78 -10.21
CA LEU A 335 22.07 -11.96 -10.83
C LEU A 335 20.76 -12.72 -10.95
N ALA A 336 20.81 -14.01 -11.32
CA ALA A 336 19.64 -14.88 -11.39
C ALA A 336 18.99 -15.08 -10.01
N MET A 337 19.80 -15.28 -8.96
CA MET A 337 19.30 -15.37 -7.58
C MET A 337 18.69 -14.06 -7.09
N ALA A 338 19.28 -12.91 -7.43
CA ALA A 338 18.71 -11.60 -7.13
C ALA A 338 17.36 -11.40 -7.84
N ALA A 339 17.25 -11.80 -9.11
CA ALA A 339 16.02 -11.75 -9.88
C ALA A 339 14.95 -12.71 -9.32
N LEU A 340 15.33 -13.91 -8.89
CA LEU A 340 14.43 -14.87 -8.24
C LEU A 340 13.91 -14.29 -6.92
N ASN A 341 14.78 -13.72 -6.08
CA ASN A 341 14.37 -13.05 -4.84
C ASN A 341 13.44 -11.87 -5.13
N ALA A 342 13.77 -11.02 -6.10
CA ALA A 342 12.92 -9.91 -6.51
C ALA A 342 11.56 -10.38 -7.04
N ALA A 343 11.50 -11.52 -7.75
CA ALA A 343 10.26 -12.14 -8.18
C ALA A 343 9.47 -12.69 -6.99
N VAL A 344 10.07 -13.50 -6.12
CA VAL A 344 9.40 -14.09 -4.96
C VAL A 344 8.85 -13.01 -4.02
N PHE A 345 9.65 -11.98 -3.73
CA PHE A 345 9.23 -10.86 -2.87
C PHE A 345 8.32 -9.86 -3.59
N GLY A 346 8.50 -9.66 -4.91
CA GLY A 346 7.64 -8.80 -5.74
C GLY A 346 6.25 -9.39 -6.00
N TYR A 347 6.12 -10.71 -6.11
CA TYR A 347 4.85 -11.41 -6.23
C TYR A 347 4.08 -11.51 -4.90
N SER A 348 4.71 -11.21 -3.75
CA SER A 348 4.02 -11.05 -2.47
C SER A 348 3.31 -9.68 -2.35
N THR A 349 2.56 -9.29 -3.37
CA THR A 349 1.61 -8.18 -3.24
C THR A 349 0.36 -8.72 -2.53
N PRO A 350 -0.08 -8.15 -1.40
CA PRO A 350 -1.11 -8.73 -0.55
C PRO A 350 -2.51 -8.43 -1.09
N THR A 351 -2.91 -9.07 -2.20
CA THR A 351 -4.17 -8.68 -2.88
C THR A 351 -5.11 -9.81 -3.30
N LEU A 352 -4.97 -11.08 -2.90
CA LEU A 352 -5.95 -12.07 -3.42
C LEU A 352 -6.12 -13.41 -2.67
N ILE A 353 -6.03 -13.46 -1.34
CA ILE A 353 -6.51 -14.64 -0.61
C ILE A 353 -7.35 -14.20 0.59
N ASP A 354 -8.60 -14.65 0.59
CA ASP A 354 -9.61 -14.37 1.61
C ASP A 354 -9.12 -14.73 3.03
N ILE A 355 -9.42 -13.82 3.95
CA ILE A 355 -8.83 -13.67 5.29
C ILE A 355 -9.27 -14.79 6.26
N ASP A 356 -10.24 -15.64 5.91
CA ASP A 356 -10.65 -16.75 6.78
C ASP A 356 -9.58 -17.86 6.90
N SER A 357 -8.62 -17.91 5.96
CA SER A 357 -7.48 -18.81 6.05
C SER A 357 -6.37 -18.30 7.00
N ILE A 358 -6.34 -17.00 7.33
CA ILE A 358 -5.26 -16.38 8.12
C ILE A 358 -5.41 -16.69 9.62
N ALA A 359 -6.64 -16.81 10.12
CA ALA A 359 -6.87 -17.23 11.51
C ALA A 359 -6.48 -18.71 11.73
N LEU A 360 -6.71 -19.58 10.74
CA LEU A 360 -6.27 -20.97 10.77
C LEU A 360 -4.74 -21.09 10.62
N LYS A 361 -4.13 -20.27 9.75
CA LYS A 361 -2.68 -20.27 9.51
C LYS A 361 -1.88 -19.61 10.64
N ALA A 362 -2.48 -18.69 11.41
CA ALA A 362 -1.84 -18.09 12.58
C ALA A 362 -1.56 -19.11 13.69
N ARG A 363 -2.35 -20.19 13.78
CA ARG A 363 -2.06 -21.35 14.64
C ARG A 363 -0.97 -22.28 14.08
N SER A 364 -0.88 -22.44 12.77
CA SER A 364 0.21 -23.21 12.12
C SER A 364 1.54 -22.46 11.99
N ALA A 365 1.56 -21.14 12.18
CA ALA A 365 2.77 -20.32 12.09
C ALA A 365 3.48 -20.09 13.43
N GLN A 366 2.88 -20.55 14.54
CA GLN A 366 3.60 -20.70 15.80
C GLN A 366 4.47 -21.93 15.67
N ASP A 367 5.77 -21.72 15.78
CA ASP A 367 6.74 -22.81 15.79
C ASP A 367 6.52 -23.73 17.01
N VAL A 368 7.24 -24.86 17.10
CA VAL A 368 7.15 -25.84 18.20
C VAL A 368 7.20 -25.19 19.60
N TYR A 369 7.83 -24.01 19.71
CA TYR A 369 7.92 -23.22 20.95
C TYR A 369 6.82 -22.16 21.16
N GLY A 370 5.79 -22.12 20.32
CA GLY A 370 4.73 -21.09 20.39
C GLY A 370 5.19 -19.69 19.95
N THR A 371 6.39 -19.55 19.37
CA THR A 371 6.95 -18.26 18.95
C THR A 371 7.03 -18.15 17.42
N TYR A 372 6.96 -16.92 16.90
CA TYR A 372 7.17 -16.64 15.47
C TYR A 372 8.66 -16.60 15.07
N PHE A 373 9.56 -16.98 15.97
CA PHE A 373 10.99 -16.79 15.80
C PHE A 373 11.54 -17.57 14.60
N PHE A 374 11.25 -18.87 14.50
CA PHE A 374 11.73 -19.71 13.40
C PHE A 374 11.09 -19.35 12.06
N PHE A 375 9.82 -18.93 12.06
CA PHE A 375 9.20 -18.38 10.86
C PHE A 375 9.89 -17.10 10.40
N CYS A 376 10.18 -16.16 11.31
CA CYS A 376 10.94 -14.95 11.00
C CYS A 376 12.38 -15.24 10.57
N LEU A 377 13.01 -16.25 11.15
CA LEU A 377 14.37 -16.65 10.82
C LEU A 377 14.42 -17.32 9.45
N THR A 378 13.44 -18.17 9.12
CA THR A 378 13.35 -18.89 7.85
C THR A 378 12.97 -17.95 6.69
N CYS A 379 12.05 -17.01 6.90
CA CYS A 379 11.70 -16.04 5.86
C CYS A 379 12.82 -15.04 5.58
N ARG A 380 13.72 -14.84 6.55
CA ARG A 380 14.95 -14.04 6.40
C ARG A 380 16.19 -14.87 6.11
N PHE A 381 16.09 -16.19 6.07
CA PHE A 381 17.23 -17.07 5.80
C PHE A 381 17.89 -16.75 4.44
N PRO A 382 17.14 -16.45 3.35
CA PRO A 382 17.74 -15.99 2.10
C PRO A 382 18.54 -14.69 2.26
N THR A 383 18.07 -13.77 3.10
CA THR A 383 18.80 -12.51 3.36
C THR A 383 20.04 -12.73 4.21
N LEU A 384 20.00 -13.66 5.18
CA LEU A 384 21.18 -14.03 5.97
C LEU A 384 22.22 -14.75 5.11
N CYS A 385 21.79 -15.66 4.24
CA CYS A 385 22.66 -16.33 3.30
C CYS A 385 23.30 -15.34 2.32
N LEU A 386 22.53 -14.40 1.78
CA LEU A 386 23.05 -13.32 0.93
C LEU A 386 24.03 -12.42 1.69
N LEU A 387 23.75 -12.08 2.94
CA LEU A 387 24.67 -11.32 3.79
C LEU A 387 25.98 -12.08 4.00
N VAL A 388 25.92 -13.36 4.33
CA VAL A 388 27.11 -14.22 4.50
C VAL A 388 27.90 -14.30 3.20
N ALA A 389 27.24 -14.47 2.05
CA ALA A 389 27.89 -14.51 0.74
C ALA A 389 28.59 -13.18 0.40
N VAL A 390 27.93 -12.04 0.66
CA VAL A 390 28.51 -10.70 0.44
C VAL A 390 29.70 -10.47 1.39
N CYS A 391 29.58 -10.86 2.67
CA CYS A 391 30.68 -10.76 3.62
C CYS A 391 31.88 -11.64 3.21
N ALA A 392 31.63 -12.86 2.74
CA ALA A 392 32.68 -13.76 2.26
C ALA A 392 33.36 -13.20 1.00
N LEU A 393 32.59 -12.67 0.05
CA LEU A 393 33.13 -12.00 -1.14
C LEU A 393 33.96 -10.77 -0.77
N LEU A 394 33.49 -9.95 0.16
CA LEU A 394 34.19 -8.76 0.61
C LEU A 394 35.51 -9.12 1.34
N ALA A 395 35.49 -10.15 2.18
CA ALA A 395 36.70 -10.66 2.84
C ALA A 395 37.71 -11.22 1.83
N PHE A 396 37.23 -11.95 0.81
CA PHE A 396 38.07 -12.47 -0.26
C PHE A 396 38.71 -11.33 -1.07
N LEU A 397 37.93 -10.36 -1.53
CA LEU A 397 38.46 -9.20 -2.27
C LEU A 397 39.45 -8.39 -1.43
N LEU A 398 39.19 -8.25 -0.12
CA LEU A 398 40.11 -7.60 0.80
C LEU A 398 41.44 -8.36 0.92
N ALA A 399 41.40 -9.69 1.00
CA ALA A 399 42.60 -10.52 1.05
C ALA A 399 43.42 -10.43 -0.25
N VAL A 400 42.76 -10.45 -1.41
CA VAL A 400 43.41 -10.28 -2.72
C VAL A 400 44.03 -8.88 -2.83
N ALA A 401 43.29 -7.83 -2.48
CA ALA A 401 43.80 -6.46 -2.52
C ALA A 401 44.96 -6.24 -1.53
N TRP A 402 44.90 -6.89 -0.37
CA TRP A 402 45.99 -6.84 0.62
C TRP A 402 47.28 -7.46 0.09
N GLY A 403 47.17 -8.56 -0.66
CA GLY A 403 48.32 -9.19 -1.33
C GLY A 403 48.94 -8.30 -2.40
N ALA A 404 48.13 -7.52 -3.11
CA ALA A 404 48.62 -6.59 -4.13
C ALA A 404 49.24 -5.31 -3.53
N TRP A 405 48.53 -4.63 -2.60
CA TRP A 405 48.96 -3.36 -1.99
C TRP A 405 48.32 -3.14 -0.61
N SER A 406 48.88 -3.79 0.40
CA SER A 406 48.42 -3.72 1.80
C SER A 406 48.32 -2.28 2.35
N VAL A 407 49.27 -1.41 2.04
CA VAL A 407 49.29 -0.01 2.52
C VAL A 407 48.09 0.79 1.99
N ALA A 408 47.81 0.69 0.69
CA ALA A 408 46.68 1.39 0.09
C ALA A 408 45.34 0.88 0.65
N VAL A 409 45.21 -0.44 0.84
CA VAL A 409 44.03 -1.06 1.45
C VAL A 409 43.82 -0.57 2.88
N LEU A 410 44.89 -0.46 3.69
CA LEU A 410 44.82 0.03 5.07
C LEU A 410 44.35 1.49 5.13
N VAL A 411 44.93 2.36 4.28
CA VAL A 411 44.55 3.77 4.19
C VAL A 411 43.11 3.93 3.73
N MET A 412 42.69 3.21 2.68
CA MET A 412 41.33 3.27 2.16
C MET A 412 40.31 2.69 3.15
N CYS A 413 40.64 1.61 3.86
CA CYS A 413 39.79 1.04 4.90
C CYS A 413 39.63 1.98 6.09
N CYS A 414 40.73 2.63 6.52
CA CYS A 414 40.68 3.67 7.56
C CYS A 414 39.82 4.86 7.12
N ALA A 415 40.03 5.37 5.90
CA ALA A 415 39.25 6.47 5.35
C ALA A 415 37.75 6.11 5.23
N ALA A 416 37.43 4.93 4.70
CA ALA A 416 36.05 4.43 4.61
C ALA A 416 35.43 4.26 6.01
N GLY A 417 36.18 3.74 6.98
CA GLY A 417 35.76 3.62 8.37
C GLY A 417 35.46 4.98 9.01
N VAL A 418 36.32 5.98 8.79
CA VAL A 418 36.09 7.36 9.24
C VAL A 418 34.85 7.95 8.57
N LEU A 419 34.67 7.78 7.27
CA LEU A 419 33.49 8.29 6.56
C LEU A 419 32.19 7.62 7.03
N LEU A 420 32.19 6.30 7.24
CA LEU A 420 31.03 5.57 7.74
C LEU A 420 30.70 5.97 9.19
N THR A 421 31.71 6.01 10.07
CA THR A 421 31.51 6.44 11.47
C THR A 421 31.04 7.89 11.56
N LEU A 422 31.53 8.77 10.67
CA LEU A 422 31.07 10.16 10.57
C LEU A 422 29.59 10.25 10.19
N GLN A 423 29.12 9.44 9.23
CA GLN A 423 27.69 9.39 8.88
C GLN A 423 26.82 8.96 10.07
N TYR A 424 27.25 7.94 10.82
CA TYR A 424 26.54 7.50 12.03
C TYR A 424 26.60 8.55 13.15
N LEU A 425 27.71 9.27 13.29
CA LEU A 425 27.88 10.33 14.28
C LEU A 425 26.97 11.52 13.95
N VAL A 426 26.90 11.95 12.69
CA VAL A 426 25.99 13.01 12.23
C VAL A 426 24.53 12.59 12.44
N TYR A 427 24.17 11.35 12.10
CA TYR A 427 22.82 10.83 12.36
C TYR A 427 22.51 10.77 13.86
N GLY A 428 23.46 10.35 14.69
CA GLY A 428 23.35 10.33 16.15
C GLY A 428 23.19 11.72 16.74
N ALA A 429 23.98 12.70 16.28
CA ALA A 429 23.87 14.11 16.67
C ALA A 429 22.50 14.69 16.28
N HIS A 430 22.03 14.44 15.05
CA HIS A 430 20.71 14.87 14.61
C HIS A 430 19.59 14.24 15.47
N ARG A 431 19.73 12.96 15.83
CA ARG A 431 18.72 12.26 16.64
C ARG A 431 18.72 12.70 18.10
N THR A 432 19.89 12.99 18.69
CA THR A 432 20.01 13.54 20.05
C THR A 432 19.43 14.96 20.10
N VAL A 433 19.73 15.82 19.12
CA VAL A 433 19.11 17.16 19.02
C VAL A 433 17.59 17.06 18.94
N ASN A 434 17.05 16.19 18.08
CA ASN A 434 15.60 15.99 18.00
C ASN A 434 15.00 15.43 19.29
N PHE A 435 15.74 14.58 20.01
CA PHE A 435 15.34 14.08 21.32
C PHE A 435 15.31 15.21 22.36
N PHE A 436 16.29 16.10 22.39
CA PHE A 436 16.29 17.29 23.25
C PHE A 436 15.14 18.23 22.92
N VAL A 437 14.88 18.51 21.64
CA VAL A 437 13.72 19.32 21.20
C VAL A 437 12.41 18.69 21.67
N TRP A 438 12.28 17.37 21.54
CA TRP A 438 11.12 16.63 22.04
C TRP A 438 10.98 16.73 23.56
N LEU A 439 12.09 16.66 24.30
CA LEU A 439 12.13 16.72 25.76
C LEU A 439 11.76 18.13 26.28
N VAL A 440 12.30 19.18 25.65
CA VAL A 440 11.92 20.59 25.91
C VAL A 440 10.45 20.82 25.60
N TRP A 441 9.96 20.32 24.45
CA TRP A 441 8.54 20.43 24.10
C TRP A 441 7.63 19.67 25.07
N ARG A 442 8.08 18.53 25.58
CA ARG A 442 7.33 17.75 26.58
C ARG A 442 7.33 18.43 27.95
N ALA A 443 8.46 19.00 28.37
CA ALA A 443 8.55 19.78 29.61
C ALA A 443 7.69 21.05 29.53
N GLY A 444 7.72 21.76 28.39
CA GLY A 444 6.86 22.93 28.14
C GLY A 444 5.38 22.59 28.29
N ARG A 445 4.92 21.47 27.72
CA ARG A 445 3.51 21.04 27.89
C ARG A 445 3.15 20.65 29.33
N ALA A 446 4.10 20.14 30.12
CA ALA A 446 3.88 19.88 31.53
C ALA A 446 3.77 21.19 32.34
N CYS A 447 4.64 22.17 32.06
CA CYS A 447 4.59 23.50 32.68
C CYS A 447 3.32 24.28 32.30
N ASP A 448 2.88 24.23 31.03
CA ASP A 448 1.63 24.86 30.58
C ASP A 448 0.40 24.27 31.30
N GLY A 449 0.42 22.98 31.60
CA GLY A 449 -0.61 22.33 32.42
C GLY A 449 -0.63 22.82 33.86
N LEU A 450 0.55 23.13 34.43
CA LEU A 450 0.68 23.65 35.80
C LEU A 450 0.22 25.12 35.89
N PHE A 451 0.57 25.95 34.90
CA PHE A 451 0.16 27.36 34.86
C PHE A 451 -1.32 27.57 34.53
N ARG A 452 -1.97 26.64 33.83
CA ARG A 452 -3.43 26.70 33.61
C ARG A 452 -4.27 26.17 34.78
N ALA A 453 -3.65 25.54 35.76
CA ALA A 453 -4.34 24.99 36.92
C ALA A 453 -4.53 26.02 38.05
N THR A 454 -4.31 27.32 37.82
CA THR A 454 -4.74 28.35 38.76
C THR A 454 -6.24 28.56 38.59
N PRO A 455 -7.11 28.06 39.50
CA PRO A 455 -8.51 28.41 39.46
C PRO A 455 -8.63 29.93 39.58
N PRO A 456 -9.48 30.60 38.78
CA PRO A 456 -9.73 32.02 38.97
C PRO A 456 -10.28 32.23 40.38
N ALA A 457 -9.44 32.78 41.25
CA ALA A 457 -9.83 33.16 42.59
C ALA A 457 -10.79 34.34 42.49
N GLY A 458 -12.05 34.10 42.82
CA GLY A 458 -12.97 35.14 43.26
C GLY A 458 -13.85 35.76 42.17
N SER A 459 -15.05 35.19 42.03
CA SER A 459 -16.26 36.02 41.96
C SER A 459 -17.35 35.36 42.78
N ASN A 460 -17.21 35.44 44.11
CA ASN A 460 -18.33 35.31 45.03
C ASN A 460 -19.26 36.51 44.80
N GLN A 461 -20.17 36.41 43.84
CA GLN A 461 -21.46 37.09 43.96
C GLN A 461 -22.44 36.08 44.53
N ALA A 462 -22.65 36.20 45.84
CA ALA A 462 -23.73 35.57 46.55
C ALA A 462 -25.06 36.06 45.96
N LEU A 463 -25.82 35.14 45.36
CA LEU A 463 -27.24 35.33 45.09
C LEU A 463 -28.00 34.54 46.18
N PRO A 464 -28.78 35.20 47.05
CA PRO A 464 -29.56 34.50 48.06
C PRO A 464 -30.90 34.07 47.48
N GLY A 465 -31.29 32.82 47.77
CA GLY A 465 -32.68 32.41 47.73
C GLY A 465 -33.05 31.44 46.61
N GLN A 466 -32.90 30.14 46.87
CA GLN A 466 -33.93 29.19 46.46
C GLN A 466 -33.94 28.00 47.40
N THR A 467 -34.90 28.07 48.31
CA THR A 467 -35.34 27.04 49.24
C THR A 467 -36.11 25.96 48.49
N ALA A 468 -35.93 24.72 48.95
CA ALA A 468 -36.89 23.61 48.92
C ALA A 468 -37.21 22.93 47.56
N ALA A 469 -36.76 21.68 47.42
CA ALA A 469 -37.62 20.49 47.51
C ALA A 469 -36.82 19.24 47.10
N GLN A 470 -36.20 18.60 48.08
CA GLN A 470 -35.54 17.31 47.93
C GLN A 470 -36.61 16.22 48.07
N VAL A 471 -37.08 15.68 46.95
CA VAL A 471 -37.98 14.52 46.90
C VAL A 471 -37.13 13.26 46.78
N THR A 472 -37.12 12.49 47.86
CA THR A 472 -36.53 11.15 47.99
C THR A 472 -37.40 10.12 47.25
N PRO A 473 -36.86 9.26 46.37
CA PRO A 473 -37.58 8.08 45.90
C PRO A 473 -37.45 6.92 46.90
N PRO A 474 -38.53 6.13 47.11
CA PRO A 474 -38.59 5.06 48.11
C PRO A 474 -37.87 3.79 47.63
N GLY A 475 -37.41 3.03 48.63
CA GLY A 475 -36.60 1.83 48.49
C GLY A 475 -37.27 0.68 47.73
N VAL A 476 -36.42 -0.06 47.01
CA VAL A 476 -36.75 -1.37 46.46
C VAL A 476 -36.23 -2.41 47.44
N THR A 477 -37.16 -3.02 48.16
CA THR A 477 -36.99 -4.21 48.99
C THR A 477 -36.67 -5.39 48.09
N ARG A 478 -35.50 -6.00 48.30
CA ARG A 478 -35.08 -7.25 47.67
C ARG A 478 -35.61 -8.39 48.53
N GLN A 479 -36.62 -9.13 48.04
CA GLN A 479 -36.97 -10.45 48.56
C GLN A 479 -36.20 -11.54 47.81
N THR A 480 -35.96 -12.60 48.58
CA THR A 480 -35.18 -13.82 48.40
C THR A 480 -35.35 -14.57 47.10
#